data_AF-A0A536VTV0-F1
#
_entry.id   AF-A0A536VTV0-F1
#
_cell.length_a   1.000
_cell.length_b   1.000
_cell.length_c   1.000
_cell.angle_alpha   90.00
_cell.angle_beta   90.00
_cell.angle_gamma   90.00
#
_symmetry.space_group_name_H-M   'P 1'
#
loop_
_entity.id
_entity.type
_entity.pdbx_description
1 polymer ?
#
loop_
_entity_poly.entity_id
_entity_poly.type
_entity_poly.pdbx_seq_one_letter_code
_entity_poly.pdbx_strand_id
1 'polypeptide(L)'
;MKLARPICVIPCALAVFGCASMWPASYRVDAHVPSTSATVVWGYLPAGRAPVLTIRSGQTVRIDTVSHQGLLSGTDPVKFFGAAGIAPSDVLPDASEIYAKVPRPKDAGAHVLTGPIFVEGAEPGDMLEVRMLDFQFRVPYGVNNSNKGTGVLPDVHEKPYPKVIRFDLARRVALFAPGIEVPLVPFMGIMAVMPPDPLANTRPPGIYG
;
A
#
# COMPACT_ATOMS: atom_id res chain seq x y z
N MET A 1 28.34 -36.62 57.99
CA MET A 1 28.59 -36.69 56.53
C MET A 1 27.39 -36.08 55.81
N LYS A 2 27.54 -34.87 55.26
CA LYS A 2 26.47 -34.15 54.56
C LYS A 2 26.48 -34.56 53.09
N LEU A 3 25.38 -35.13 52.58
CA LEU A 3 25.20 -35.44 51.17
C LEU A 3 25.02 -34.14 50.38
N ALA A 4 25.92 -33.88 49.43
CA ALA A 4 25.78 -32.82 48.46
C ALA A 4 24.83 -33.27 47.33
N ARG A 5 23.77 -32.48 47.08
CA ARG A 5 22.89 -32.64 45.92
C ARG A 5 23.59 -32.04 44.68
N PRO A 6 23.67 -32.74 43.54
CA PRO A 6 24.22 -32.16 42.32
C PRO A 6 23.18 -31.21 41.72
N ILE A 7 23.62 -29.98 41.43
CA ILE A 7 22.85 -28.97 40.70
C ILE A 7 22.91 -29.36 39.22
N CYS A 8 21.77 -29.78 38.65
CA CYS A 8 21.61 -29.99 37.23
C CYS A 8 21.45 -28.62 36.55
N VAL A 9 22.52 -28.14 35.90
CA VAL A 9 22.47 -26.94 35.06
C VAL A 9 22.01 -27.40 33.67
N ILE A 10 20.73 -27.20 33.37
CA ILE A 10 20.18 -27.39 32.03
C ILE A 10 20.61 -26.17 31.20
N PRO A 11 21.41 -26.33 30.13
CA PRO A 11 21.72 -25.21 29.25
C PRO A 11 20.45 -24.88 28.46
N CYS A 12 19.87 -23.72 28.74
CA CYS A 12 18.79 -23.14 27.95
C CYS A 12 19.38 -22.75 26.59
N ALA A 13 19.26 -23.66 25.62
CA ALA A 13 19.59 -23.36 24.23
C ALA A 13 18.59 -22.30 23.73
N LEU A 14 19.05 -21.06 23.66
CA LEU A 14 18.39 -20.00 22.90
C LEU A 14 18.31 -20.46 21.44
N ALA A 15 17.17 -21.04 21.07
CA ALA A 15 16.81 -21.25 19.68
C ALA A 15 16.64 -19.86 19.05
N VAL A 16 17.71 -19.37 18.42
CA VAL A 16 17.62 -18.29 17.46
C VAL A 16 16.74 -18.84 16.34
N PHE A 17 15.45 -18.54 16.38
CA PHE A 17 14.59 -18.58 15.21
C PHE A 17 15.15 -17.52 14.26
N GLY A 18 16.16 -17.92 13.49
CA GLY A 18 16.57 -17.19 12.32
C GLY A 18 15.31 -17.02 11.49
N CYS A 19 14.89 -15.77 11.33
CA CYS A 19 13.95 -15.39 10.30
C CYS A 19 14.59 -15.88 9.01
N ALA A 20 14.24 -17.09 8.58
CA ALA A 20 14.74 -17.66 7.36
C ALA A 20 14.40 -16.62 6.31
N SER A 21 15.45 -16.00 5.76
CA SER A 21 15.37 -15.12 4.63
C SER A 21 14.56 -15.87 3.58
N MET A 22 13.30 -15.49 3.42
CA MET A 22 12.50 -15.85 2.26
C MET A 22 13.21 -15.19 1.09
N TRP A 23 14.22 -15.88 0.55
CA TRP A 23 14.71 -15.55 -0.77
C TRP A 23 13.49 -15.63 -1.68
N PRO A 24 13.16 -14.56 -2.42
CA PRO A 24 12.04 -14.61 -3.33
C PRO A 24 12.34 -15.74 -4.31
N ALA A 25 11.44 -16.72 -4.39
CA ALA A 25 11.46 -17.67 -5.49
C ALA A 25 11.57 -16.87 -6.79
N SER A 26 12.44 -17.30 -7.71
CA SER A 26 12.56 -16.62 -8.99
C SER A 26 11.18 -16.58 -9.66
N TYR A 27 10.66 -15.39 -9.92
CA TYR A 27 9.43 -15.18 -10.66
C TYR A 27 9.73 -14.41 -11.95
N ARG A 28 8.91 -14.64 -12.97
CA ARG A 28 8.90 -13.86 -14.20
C ARG A 28 7.73 -12.89 -14.15
N VAL A 29 7.93 -11.65 -14.57
CA VAL A 29 6.82 -10.71 -14.79
C VAL A 29 6.27 -10.94 -16.20
N ASP A 30 4.99 -11.28 -16.31
CA ASP A 30 4.31 -11.53 -17.59
C ASP A 30 3.67 -10.27 -18.17
N ALA A 31 3.22 -9.36 -17.30
CA ALA A 31 2.58 -8.10 -17.70
C ALA A 31 2.86 -6.98 -16.67
N HIS A 32 2.70 -5.73 -17.11
CA HIS A 32 2.84 -4.55 -16.27
C HIS A 32 1.64 -3.62 -16.45
N VAL A 33 1.04 -3.19 -15.33
CA VAL A 33 0.00 -2.16 -15.31
C VAL A 33 0.58 -0.92 -14.63
N PRO A 34 0.92 0.14 -15.40
CA PRO A 34 1.34 1.40 -14.82
C PRO A 34 0.15 2.11 -14.16
N SER A 35 0.40 3.01 -13.21
CA SER A 35 -0.61 3.92 -12.65
C SER A 35 -0.67 5.20 -13.48
N THR A 36 -1.68 5.34 -14.34
CA THR A 36 -1.92 6.53 -15.18
C THR A 36 -3.38 6.92 -15.05
N SER A 37 -3.76 8.08 -15.59
CA SER A 37 -5.16 8.49 -15.63
C SER A 37 -6.09 7.51 -16.37
N ALA A 38 -5.55 6.68 -17.26
CA ALA A 38 -6.29 5.67 -18.01
C ALA A 38 -6.42 4.32 -17.26
N THR A 39 -5.53 4.04 -16.31
CA THR A 39 -5.48 2.74 -15.62
C THR A 39 -5.93 2.79 -14.17
N VAL A 40 -6.19 3.98 -13.63
CA VAL A 40 -6.69 4.14 -12.25
C VAL A 40 -8.13 4.63 -12.19
N VAL A 41 -8.72 4.40 -11.03
CA VAL A 41 -9.92 5.06 -10.53
C VAL A 41 -9.65 5.70 -9.19
N TRP A 42 -10.45 6.71 -8.84
CA TRP A 42 -10.31 7.39 -7.57
C TRP A 42 -11.60 7.31 -6.75
N GLY A 43 -11.54 6.47 -5.71
CA GLY A 43 -12.46 6.50 -4.60
C GLY A 43 -13.64 5.54 -4.69
N TYR A 44 -13.84 4.85 -5.81
CA TYR A 44 -14.97 3.92 -6.03
C TYR A 44 -14.50 2.65 -6.78
N LEU A 45 -15.31 1.58 -6.75
CA LEU A 45 -15.10 0.41 -7.61
C LEU A 45 -15.91 0.55 -8.91
N PRO A 46 -15.26 0.54 -10.09
CA PRO A 46 -15.88 0.97 -11.33
C PRO A 46 -16.62 -0.17 -12.02
N ALA A 47 -17.84 -0.47 -11.55
CA ALA A 47 -18.69 -1.47 -12.19
C ALA A 47 -18.85 -1.19 -13.69
N GLY A 48 -18.66 -2.22 -14.52
CA GLY A 48 -18.76 -2.12 -15.98
C GLY A 48 -17.59 -1.42 -16.68
N ARG A 49 -16.55 -0.96 -15.97
CA ARG A 49 -15.34 -0.43 -16.62
C ARG A 49 -14.61 -1.55 -17.34
N ALA A 50 -14.22 -1.27 -18.59
CA ALA A 50 -13.38 -2.16 -19.37
C ALA A 50 -12.06 -2.45 -18.64
N PRO A 51 -11.57 -3.70 -18.68
CA PRO A 51 -10.32 -4.04 -18.03
C PRO A 51 -9.14 -3.31 -18.67
N VAL A 52 -8.18 -2.92 -17.84
CA VAL A 52 -6.94 -2.28 -18.27
C VAL A 52 -5.88 -3.32 -18.68
N LEU A 53 -6.10 -4.57 -18.28
CA LEU A 53 -5.29 -5.73 -18.61
C LEU A 53 -6.17 -6.99 -18.49
N THR A 54 -5.96 -7.95 -19.39
CA THR A 54 -6.50 -9.31 -19.29
C THR A 54 -5.36 -10.30 -19.10
N ILE A 55 -5.51 -11.22 -18.15
CA ILE A 55 -4.51 -12.25 -17.83
C ILE A 55 -5.15 -13.64 -17.71
N ARG A 56 -4.34 -14.68 -17.83
CA ARG A 56 -4.68 -16.06 -17.44
C ARG A 56 -4.25 -16.35 -16.01
N SER A 57 -4.93 -17.30 -15.38
CA SER A 57 -4.51 -17.84 -14.08
C SER A 57 -3.04 -18.30 -14.12
N GLY A 58 -2.30 -18.00 -13.05
CA GLY A 58 -0.87 -18.30 -12.93
C GLY A 58 0.08 -17.25 -13.50
N GLN A 59 -0.40 -16.23 -14.23
CA GLN A 59 0.46 -15.13 -14.70
C GLN A 59 0.80 -14.15 -13.57
N THR A 60 2.00 -13.60 -13.63
CA THR A 60 2.50 -12.60 -12.68
C THR A 60 2.39 -11.19 -13.27
N VAL A 61 1.76 -10.28 -12.54
CA VAL A 61 1.58 -8.89 -12.96
C VAL A 61 2.36 -7.94 -12.05
N ARG A 62 3.18 -7.07 -12.64
CA ARG A 62 3.70 -5.89 -11.95
C ARG A 62 2.63 -4.80 -11.98
N ILE A 63 2.28 -4.25 -10.83
CA ILE A 63 1.29 -3.17 -10.72
C ILE A 63 1.96 -1.96 -10.07
N ASP A 64 1.99 -0.83 -10.77
CA ASP A 64 2.37 0.43 -10.15
C ASP A 64 1.17 1.01 -9.38
N THR A 65 1.45 1.50 -8.18
CA THR A 65 0.46 2.14 -7.32
C THR A 65 0.88 3.56 -6.97
N VAL A 66 -0.11 4.39 -6.65
CA VAL A 66 0.08 5.76 -6.18
C VAL A 66 -0.67 5.91 -4.87
N SER A 67 0.03 6.43 -3.86
CA SER A 67 -0.60 6.80 -2.60
C SER A 67 -1.58 7.94 -2.83
N HIS A 68 -2.80 7.79 -2.36
CA HIS A 68 -3.77 8.88 -2.29
C HIS A 68 -3.34 9.99 -1.30
N GLN A 69 -2.52 9.65 -0.31
CA GLN A 69 -1.96 10.63 0.61
C GLN A 69 -0.98 11.53 -0.15
N GLY A 70 -1.17 12.84 -0.04
CA GLY A 70 -0.54 13.86 -0.87
C GLY A 70 -1.39 14.32 -2.06
N LEU A 71 -2.46 13.60 -2.38
CA LEU A 71 -3.45 14.00 -3.40
C LEU A 71 -4.75 14.54 -2.79
N LEU A 72 -5.04 14.18 -1.53
CA LEU A 72 -6.30 14.52 -0.84
C LEU A 72 -6.41 15.98 -0.37
N SER A 73 -5.31 16.71 -0.23
CA SER A 73 -5.30 18.04 0.40
C SER A 73 -5.93 19.14 -0.46
N GLY A 74 -6.36 18.84 -1.69
CA GLY A 74 -6.78 19.85 -2.67
C GLY A 74 -5.62 20.73 -3.14
N THR A 75 -4.38 20.35 -2.83
CA THR A 75 -3.16 21.02 -3.26
C THR A 75 -2.48 20.16 -4.32
N ASP A 76 -1.90 20.81 -5.33
CA ASP A 76 -1.05 20.14 -6.30
C ASP A 76 0.04 19.28 -5.59
N PRO A 77 0.29 18.04 -6.04
CA PRO A 77 1.21 17.12 -5.35
C PRO A 77 2.63 17.66 -5.23
N VAL A 78 3.15 18.35 -6.26
CA VAL A 78 4.49 18.94 -6.22
C VAL A 78 4.59 19.99 -5.12
N LYS A 79 3.55 20.83 -4.97
CA LYS A 79 3.49 21.81 -3.87
C LYS A 79 3.35 21.12 -2.51
N PHE A 80 2.51 20.10 -2.40
CA PHE A 80 2.31 19.37 -1.15
C PHE A 80 3.61 18.73 -0.65
N PHE A 81 4.30 17.96 -1.49
CA PHE A 81 5.56 17.30 -1.13
C PHE A 81 6.72 18.29 -1.02
N GLY A 82 6.71 19.37 -1.82
CA GLY A 82 7.68 20.46 -1.74
C GLY A 82 7.70 21.16 -0.37
N ALA A 83 6.54 21.28 0.29
CA ALA A 83 6.46 21.80 1.66
C ALA A 83 7.20 20.94 2.70
N ALA A 84 7.50 19.67 2.36
CA ALA A 84 8.33 18.76 3.15
C ALA A 84 9.76 18.60 2.60
N GLY A 85 10.17 19.46 1.66
CA GLY A 85 11.50 19.47 1.06
C GLY A 85 11.75 18.34 0.06
N ILE A 86 10.71 17.76 -0.55
CA ILE A 86 10.86 16.84 -1.68
C ILE A 86 11.01 17.66 -2.95
N ALA A 87 12.06 17.40 -3.73
CA ALA A 87 12.26 18.11 -4.99
C ALA A 87 11.16 17.74 -6.00
N PRO A 88 10.76 18.65 -6.92
CA PRO A 88 9.76 18.33 -7.94
C PRO A 88 10.07 17.09 -8.78
N SER A 89 11.36 16.82 -9.06
CA SER A 89 11.82 15.63 -9.78
C SER A 89 11.63 14.32 -9.02
N ASP A 90 11.50 14.40 -7.70
CA ASP A 90 11.34 13.23 -6.82
C ASP A 90 9.86 12.92 -6.55
N VAL A 91 8.95 13.80 -6.98
CA VAL A 91 7.51 13.56 -6.94
C VAL A 91 7.11 12.72 -8.14
N LEU A 92 6.37 11.63 -7.89
CA LEU A 92 5.97 10.74 -8.97
C LEU A 92 5.14 11.49 -10.03
N PRO A 93 5.49 11.39 -11.33
CA PRO A 93 4.72 12.06 -12.40
C PRO A 93 3.26 11.61 -12.48
N ASP A 94 2.99 10.35 -12.14
CA ASP A 94 1.63 9.82 -12.11
C ASP A 94 0.77 10.44 -11.01
N ALA A 95 1.33 10.82 -9.86
CA ALA A 95 0.63 11.53 -8.81
C ALA A 95 0.08 12.86 -9.35
N SER A 96 0.90 13.61 -10.09
CA SER A 96 0.48 14.85 -10.76
C SER A 96 -0.53 14.61 -11.87
N GLU A 97 -0.33 13.57 -12.70
CA GLU A 97 -1.28 13.22 -13.76
C GLU A 97 -2.66 12.84 -13.19
N ILE A 98 -2.67 11.96 -12.18
CA ILE A 98 -3.88 11.46 -11.53
C ILE A 98 -4.62 12.62 -10.85
N TYR A 99 -3.89 13.47 -10.12
CA TYR A 99 -4.44 14.68 -9.51
C TYR A 99 -5.14 15.59 -10.52
N ALA A 100 -4.54 15.78 -11.69
CA ALA A 100 -5.05 16.69 -12.71
C ALA A 100 -6.22 16.11 -13.53
N LYS A 101 -6.18 14.81 -13.83
CA LYS A 101 -7.04 14.21 -14.88
C LYS A 101 -8.10 13.25 -14.36
N VAL A 102 -7.89 12.59 -13.23
CA VAL A 102 -8.80 11.53 -12.78
C VAL A 102 -10.01 12.14 -12.06
N PRO A 103 -11.24 11.85 -12.51
CA PRO A 103 -12.45 12.34 -11.86
C PRO A 103 -12.56 11.90 -10.40
N ARG A 104 -13.09 12.80 -9.57
CA ARG A 104 -13.34 12.57 -8.13
C ARG A 104 -14.82 12.81 -7.84
N PRO A 105 -15.68 11.76 -7.92
CA PRO A 105 -17.08 11.90 -7.57
C PRO A 105 -17.22 12.38 -6.12
N LYS A 106 -18.25 13.19 -5.84
CA LYS A 106 -18.44 13.86 -4.53
C LYS A 106 -18.49 12.87 -3.35
N ASP A 107 -19.10 11.71 -3.57
CA ASP A 107 -19.31 10.69 -2.53
C ASP A 107 -18.23 9.59 -2.55
N ALA A 108 -17.21 9.77 -3.40
CA ALA A 108 -16.13 8.81 -3.55
C ALA A 108 -15.23 8.76 -2.31
N GLY A 109 -14.64 7.59 -2.10
CA GLY A 109 -13.58 7.38 -1.13
C GLY A 109 -12.28 8.08 -1.50
N ALA A 110 -11.28 7.92 -0.65
CA ALA A 110 -9.99 8.57 -0.83
C ALA A 110 -9.06 7.85 -1.81
N HIS A 111 -9.29 6.56 -2.05
CA HIS A 111 -8.24 5.67 -2.53
C HIS A 111 -8.08 5.73 -4.05
N VAL A 112 -6.82 5.76 -4.51
CA VAL A 112 -6.48 5.59 -5.93
C VAL A 112 -6.22 4.10 -6.15
N LEU A 113 -6.98 3.48 -7.04
CA LEU A 113 -6.92 2.04 -7.32
C LEU A 113 -6.50 1.82 -8.77
N THR A 114 -5.47 1.01 -8.98
CA THR A 114 -5.01 0.60 -10.32
C THR A 114 -5.80 -0.63 -10.78
N GLY A 115 -6.44 -0.58 -11.94
CA GLY A 115 -7.27 -1.65 -12.47
C GLY A 115 -8.52 -1.16 -13.22
N PRO A 116 -9.50 -2.05 -13.50
CA PRO A 116 -9.53 -3.46 -13.11
C PRO A 116 -8.70 -4.37 -14.03
N ILE A 117 -8.17 -5.46 -13.48
CA ILE A 117 -7.53 -6.54 -14.25
C ILE A 117 -8.56 -7.66 -14.41
N PHE A 118 -8.77 -8.12 -15.64
CA PHE A 118 -9.64 -9.25 -15.94
C PHE A 118 -8.85 -10.55 -15.89
N VAL A 119 -9.37 -11.57 -15.20
CA VAL A 119 -8.78 -12.90 -15.14
C VAL A 119 -9.62 -13.84 -16.00
N GLU A 120 -9.03 -14.39 -17.06
CA GLU A 120 -9.70 -15.32 -17.97
C GLU A 120 -10.23 -16.55 -17.22
N GLY A 121 -11.50 -16.85 -17.45
CA GLY A 121 -12.18 -18.02 -16.88
C GLY A 121 -12.64 -17.86 -15.43
N ALA A 122 -12.38 -16.73 -14.77
CA ALA A 122 -12.94 -16.47 -13.45
C ALA A 122 -14.43 -16.08 -13.54
N GLU A 123 -15.28 -16.77 -12.79
CA GLU A 123 -16.74 -16.59 -12.79
C GLU A 123 -17.28 -16.29 -11.37
N PRO A 124 -18.47 -15.67 -11.25
CA PRO A 124 -19.13 -15.51 -9.95
C PRO A 124 -19.28 -16.86 -9.21
N GLY A 125 -18.70 -16.94 -8.01
CA GLY A 125 -18.63 -18.18 -7.22
C GLY A 125 -17.21 -18.70 -7.06
N ASP A 126 -16.28 -18.29 -7.93
CA ASP A 126 -14.86 -18.60 -7.79
C ASP A 126 -14.17 -17.74 -6.72
N MET A 127 -12.97 -18.17 -6.32
CA MET A 127 -12.06 -17.41 -5.46
C MET A 127 -10.76 -17.13 -6.21
N LEU A 128 -10.30 -15.88 -6.14
CA LEU A 128 -8.95 -15.52 -6.59
C LEU A 128 -7.94 -15.70 -5.46
N GLU A 129 -6.93 -16.53 -5.69
CA GLU A 129 -5.71 -16.54 -4.87
C GLU A 129 -4.72 -15.51 -5.43
N VAL A 130 -4.44 -14.46 -4.66
CA VAL A 130 -3.47 -13.42 -5.03
C VAL A 130 -2.25 -13.51 -4.13
N ARG A 131 -1.09 -13.85 -4.71
CA ARG A 131 0.19 -13.93 -3.99
C ARG A 131 1.03 -12.69 -4.25
N MET A 132 1.42 -11.99 -3.18
CA MET A 132 2.38 -10.90 -3.25
C MET A 132 3.79 -11.46 -3.27
N LEU A 133 4.45 -11.38 -4.43
CA LEU A 133 5.79 -11.95 -4.64
C LEU A 133 6.92 -10.97 -4.31
N ASP A 134 6.73 -9.67 -4.59
CA ASP A 134 7.72 -8.62 -4.39
C ASP A 134 7.05 -7.26 -4.16
N PHE A 135 7.78 -6.34 -3.54
CA PHE A 135 7.39 -4.95 -3.32
C PHE A 135 8.57 -4.01 -3.53
N GLN A 136 8.40 -3.03 -4.42
CA GLN A 136 9.43 -2.03 -4.72
C GLN A 136 8.90 -0.62 -4.41
N PHE A 137 9.64 0.10 -3.57
CA PHE A 137 9.36 1.52 -3.31
C PHE A 137 9.72 2.34 -4.55
N ARG A 138 8.73 3.01 -5.13
CA ARG A 138 8.94 3.94 -6.27
C ARG A 138 9.44 5.32 -5.83
N VAL A 139 9.30 5.62 -4.54
CA VAL A 139 9.83 6.83 -3.88
C VAL A 139 10.36 6.50 -2.49
N PRO A 140 11.40 7.20 -2.00
CA PRO A 140 11.98 6.97 -0.67
C PRO A 140 11.25 7.75 0.43
N TYR A 141 9.93 7.85 0.35
CA TYR A 141 9.11 8.52 1.36
C TYR A 141 7.66 8.06 1.31
N GLY A 142 6.92 8.33 2.38
CA GLY A 142 5.49 8.11 2.49
C GLY A 142 4.82 9.21 3.29
N VAL A 143 3.51 9.10 3.48
CA VAL A 143 2.72 10.10 4.20
C VAL A 143 1.83 9.41 5.22
N ASN A 144 1.84 9.91 6.44
CA ASN A 144 0.78 9.66 7.41
C ASN A 144 -0.09 10.91 7.49
N ASN A 145 -1.39 10.72 7.69
CA ASN A 145 -2.30 11.82 7.89
C ASN A 145 -3.19 11.54 9.08
N SER A 146 -3.32 12.52 9.96
CA SER A 146 -4.21 12.50 11.10
C SER A 146 -5.08 13.75 11.02
N ASN A 147 -6.38 13.59 10.86
CA ASN A 147 -7.31 14.72 10.72
C ASN A 147 -8.25 14.80 11.91
N LYS A 148 -8.64 16.04 12.24
CA LYS A 148 -9.74 16.30 13.17
C LYS A 148 -10.99 15.53 12.75
N GLY A 149 -11.63 14.87 13.71
CA GLY A 149 -12.88 14.12 13.49
C GLY A 149 -12.71 12.77 12.81
N THR A 150 -11.49 12.26 12.64
CA THR A 150 -11.24 10.95 12.00
C THR A 150 -10.29 10.07 12.81
N GLY A 151 -10.38 8.75 12.59
CA GLY A 151 -9.56 7.78 13.31
C GLY A 151 -10.01 7.56 14.76
N VAL A 152 -9.20 6.81 15.51
CA VAL A 152 -9.50 6.43 16.90
C VAL A 152 -9.28 7.56 17.92
N LEU A 153 -8.54 8.61 17.53
CA LEU A 153 -8.25 9.79 18.35
C LEU A 153 -8.67 11.06 17.58
N PRO A 154 -9.98 11.29 17.38
CA PRO A 154 -10.49 12.33 16.48
C PRO A 154 -10.15 13.75 16.93
N ASP A 155 -9.85 13.95 18.22
CA ASP A 155 -9.66 15.28 18.82
C ASP A 155 -8.19 15.61 19.11
N VAL A 156 -7.25 14.72 18.77
CA VAL A 156 -5.81 14.94 19.01
C VAL A 156 -5.23 16.11 18.20
N HIS A 157 -5.83 16.42 17.06
CA HIS A 157 -5.40 17.56 16.23
C HIS A 157 -6.57 18.49 15.92
N GLU A 158 -6.31 19.80 16.01
CA GLU A 158 -7.29 20.83 15.70
C GLU A 158 -7.52 21.02 14.19
N LYS A 159 -6.57 20.58 13.37
CA LYS A 159 -6.55 20.71 11.90
C LYS A 159 -5.90 19.48 11.26
N PRO A 160 -6.03 19.28 9.93
CA PRO A 160 -5.28 18.25 9.22
C PRO A 160 -3.78 18.28 9.54
N TYR A 161 -3.22 17.13 9.89
CA TYR A 161 -1.81 16.97 10.27
C TYR A 161 -1.15 15.90 9.38
N PRO A 162 -0.83 16.24 8.12
CA PRO A 162 -0.05 15.37 7.26
C PRO A 162 1.43 15.40 7.68
N LYS A 163 2.04 14.22 7.77
CA LYS A 163 3.46 14.04 8.01
C LYS A 163 4.07 13.25 6.87
N VAL A 164 4.94 13.90 6.09
CA VAL A 164 5.80 13.22 5.12
C VAL A 164 6.97 12.60 5.88
N ILE A 165 7.18 11.30 5.68
CA ILE A 165 8.20 10.51 6.38
C ILE A 165 9.17 9.97 5.35
N ARG A 166 10.46 10.31 5.48
CA ARG A 166 11.52 9.80 4.60
C ARG A 166 11.92 8.39 4.98
N PHE A 167 12.35 7.62 4.00
CA PHE A 167 12.81 6.25 4.17
C PHE A 167 14.31 6.16 3.91
N ASP A 168 15.00 5.38 4.73
CA ASP A 168 16.28 4.80 4.36
C ASP A 168 16.00 3.41 3.78
N LEU A 169 16.03 3.31 2.45
CA LEU A 169 15.70 2.07 1.74
C LEU A 169 16.80 1.01 1.87
N ALA A 170 18.05 1.41 2.09
CA ALA A 170 19.16 0.48 2.29
C ALA A 170 19.04 -0.21 3.65
N ARG A 171 18.68 0.55 4.69
CA ARG A 171 18.43 0.04 6.05
C ARG A 171 17.01 -0.48 6.24
N ARG A 172 16.12 -0.27 5.26
CA ARG A 172 14.69 -0.59 5.29
C ARG A 172 13.97 -0.03 6.51
N VAL A 173 14.18 1.25 6.80
CA VAL A 173 13.51 1.96 7.91
C VAL A 173 12.88 3.27 7.46
N ALA A 174 11.75 3.63 8.08
CA ALA A 174 11.18 4.96 8.04
C ALA A 174 11.78 5.83 9.14
N LEU A 175 12.29 7.01 8.77
CA LEU A 175 12.88 7.99 9.67
C LEU A 175 11.77 8.85 10.29
N PHE A 176 11.07 8.28 11.27
CA PHE A 176 9.83 8.86 11.80
C PHE A 176 10.07 10.16 12.58
N ALA A 177 11.09 10.21 13.44
CA ALA A 177 11.48 11.39 14.21
C ALA A 177 12.96 11.27 14.64
N PRO A 178 13.61 12.32 15.18
CA PRO A 178 14.97 12.22 15.70
C PRO A 178 15.11 11.06 16.70
N GLY A 179 15.97 10.10 16.37
CA GLY A 179 16.19 8.89 17.18
C GLY A 179 15.07 7.84 17.13
N ILE A 180 14.03 8.03 16.30
CA ILE A 180 12.92 7.07 16.15
C ILE A 180 12.87 6.59 14.70
N GLU A 181 13.17 5.32 14.53
CA GLU A 181 13.12 4.61 13.25
C GLU A 181 12.12 3.46 13.33
N VAL A 182 11.36 3.26 12.25
CA VAL A 182 10.34 2.20 12.17
C VAL A 182 10.68 1.26 11.01
N PRO A 183 10.77 -0.06 11.21
CA PRO A 183 11.02 -1.01 10.12
C PRO A 183 9.97 -0.92 9.00
N LEU A 184 10.43 -0.98 7.74
CA LEU A 184 9.56 -1.00 6.57
C LEU A 184 9.03 -2.41 6.30
N VAL A 185 7.76 -2.61 6.66
CA VAL A 185 6.99 -3.83 6.41
C VAL A 185 5.79 -3.49 5.51
N PRO A 186 5.99 -3.38 4.19
CA PRO A 186 4.92 -2.99 3.27
C PRO A 186 3.87 -4.08 3.12
N PHE A 187 2.61 -3.67 2.96
CA PHE A 187 1.50 -4.55 2.61
C PHE A 187 0.50 -3.77 1.74
N MET A 188 -0.37 -4.51 1.04
CA MET A 188 -1.42 -3.91 0.21
C MET A 188 -2.65 -3.66 1.06
N GLY A 189 -2.93 -2.38 1.37
CA GLY A 189 -4.07 -2.00 2.19
C GLY A 189 -5.43 -2.21 1.51
N ILE A 190 -5.48 -2.17 0.17
CA ILE A 190 -6.71 -2.40 -0.59
C ILE A 190 -6.40 -3.35 -1.73
N MET A 191 -7.13 -4.46 -1.73
CA MET A 191 -7.23 -5.40 -2.83
C MET A 191 -8.70 -5.80 -2.86
N ALA A 192 -9.33 -5.66 -4.03
CA ALA A 192 -10.74 -5.95 -4.15
C ALA A 192 -11.04 -6.62 -5.50
N VAL A 193 -11.97 -7.57 -5.48
CA VAL A 193 -12.68 -8.00 -6.68
C VAL A 193 -13.89 -7.10 -6.90
N MET A 194 -14.43 -7.09 -8.13
CA MET A 194 -15.64 -6.32 -8.39
C MET A 194 -16.83 -6.99 -7.67
N PRO A 195 -17.52 -6.30 -6.74
CA PRO A 195 -18.76 -6.79 -6.18
C PRO A 195 -19.90 -6.78 -7.21
N PRO A 196 -20.99 -7.53 -6.98
CA PRO A 196 -22.17 -7.50 -7.84
C PRO A 196 -22.78 -6.10 -7.98
N ASP A 197 -22.84 -5.37 -6.86
CA ASP A 197 -23.34 -4.01 -6.81
C ASP A 197 -22.19 -2.99 -6.81
N PRO A 198 -22.26 -1.92 -7.63
CA PRO A 198 -21.23 -0.90 -7.66
C PRO A 198 -21.03 -0.26 -6.29
N LEU A 199 -19.76 -0.08 -5.88
CA LEU A 199 -19.44 0.65 -4.66
C LEU A 199 -19.03 2.06 -4.97
N ALA A 200 -19.85 3.01 -4.51
CA ALA A 200 -19.58 4.43 -4.62
C ALA A 200 -18.39 4.88 -3.76
N ASN A 201 -17.98 4.09 -2.76
CA ASN A 201 -16.94 4.47 -1.80
C ASN A 201 -16.02 3.30 -1.45
N THR A 202 -14.71 3.54 -1.49
CA THR A 202 -13.65 2.55 -1.21
C THR A 202 -13.13 2.59 0.23
N ARG A 203 -13.72 3.40 1.11
CA ARG A 203 -13.31 3.46 2.52
C ARG A 203 -13.74 2.25 3.34
N PRO A 204 -15.02 1.81 3.28
CA PRO A 204 -15.44 0.63 4.03
C PRO A 204 -14.87 -0.63 3.37
N PRO A 205 -14.31 -1.58 4.13
CA PRO A 205 -14.03 -2.92 3.61
C PRO A 205 -15.33 -3.73 3.45
N GLY A 206 -15.28 -4.82 2.71
CA GLY A 206 -16.41 -5.75 2.61
C GLY A 206 -16.02 -7.15 2.15
N ILE A 207 -17.02 -7.94 1.76
CA ILE A 207 -16.81 -9.34 1.31
C ILE A 207 -15.96 -9.44 0.03
N TYR A 208 -15.82 -8.34 -0.69
CA TYR A 208 -15.04 -8.21 -1.92
C TYR A 208 -13.57 -7.88 -1.65
N GLY A 209 -13.20 -7.55 -0.41
CA GLY A 209 -11.90 -6.98 -0.03
C GLY A 209 -12.00 -5.91 1.05
#